data_AF-A0ABD5S477-F1
#
_entry.id   AF-A0ABD5S477-F1
#
_cell.length_a   1.000
_cell.length_b   1.000
_cell.length_c   1.000
_cell.angle_alpha   90.00
_cell.angle_beta   90.00
_cell.angle_gamma   90.00
#
_symmetry.space_group_name_H-M   'P 1'
#
loop_
_entity.id
_entity.type
_entity.pdbx_description
1 polymer ?
#
loop_
_entity_poly.entity_id
_entity_poly.type
_entity_poly.pdbx_seq_one_letter_code
_entity_poly.pdbx_strand_id
1 'polypeptide(L)' 'MSFSGVCQICESAEADYACQECGAFVCDAHFDRRSRSCVDCSPSPREGGNVEPDVGMQ' A
#
# COMPACT_ATOMS: atom_id res chain seq x y z
N MET A 1 -18.54 -18.89 5.87
CA MET A 1 -19.25 -17.62 5.60
C MET A 1 -18.23 -16.62 5.08
N SER A 2 -18.59 -15.93 4.01
CA SER A 2 -17.72 -15.26 3.03
C SER A 2 -17.08 -13.98 3.55
N PHE A 3 -15.75 -13.98 3.63
CA PHE A 3 -14.92 -12.78 3.81
C PHE A 3 -15.02 -11.92 2.54
N SER A 4 -16.03 -11.07 2.45
CA SER A 4 -15.90 -9.84 1.67
C SER A 4 -15.01 -8.94 2.52
N GLY A 5 -13.70 -9.05 2.31
CA GLY A 5 -12.69 -8.47 3.18
C GLY A 5 -12.83 -6.95 3.24
N VAL A 6 -12.82 -6.39 4.45
CA VAL A 6 -12.51 -4.97 4.63
C VAL A 6 -11.13 -4.68 4.04
N CYS A 7 -10.89 -3.41 3.70
CA CYS A 7 -9.59 -2.95 3.24
C CYS A 7 -8.51 -3.43 4.21
N GLN A 8 -7.56 -4.23 3.73
CA GLN A 8 -6.52 -4.81 4.58
C GLN A 8 -5.47 -3.80 5.08
N ILE A 9 -5.64 -2.52 4.72
CA ILE A 9 -4.74 -1.42 5.12
C ILE A 9 -5.36 -0.62 6.25
N CYS A 10 -6.62 -0.20 6.13
CA CYS A 10 -7.29 0.56 7.19
C CYS A 10 -8.26 -0.27 8.03
N GLU A 11 -8.60 -1.47 7.58
CA GLU A 11 -9.49 -2.45 8.23
C GLU A 11 -10.86 -1.88 8.63
N SER A 12 -11.23 -0.74 8.05
CA SER A 12 -12.38 0.07 8.46
C SER A 12 -13.35 0.32 7.30
N ALA A 13 -12.84 0.39 6.08
CA ALA A 13 -13.63 0.58 4.87
C ALA A 13 -13.78 -0.75 4.12
N GLU A 14 -14.88 -0.93 3.39
CA GLU A 14 -15.05 -2.07 2.49
C GLU A 14 -14.02 -2.00 1.35
N ALA A 15 -13.41 -3.13 1.02
CA ALA A 15 -12.51 -3.19 -0.11
C ALA A 15 -13.30 -3.29 -1.42
N ASP A 16 -12.99 -2.39 -2.34
CA ASP A 16 -13.62 -2.32 -3.66
C ASP A 16 -12.63 -2.74 -4.77
N TYR A 17 -11.33 -2.65 -4.49
CA TYR A 17 -10.25 -2.94 -5.42
C TYR A 17 -9.34 -4.05 -4.89
N ALA A 18 -8.76 -4.84 -5.80
CA ALA A 18 -7.73 -5.82 -5.48
C ALA A 18 -6.39 -5.38 -6.08
N CYS A 19 -5.34 -5.38 -5.26
CA CYS A 19 -3.98 -5.12 -5.70
C CYS A 19 -3.50 -6.24 -6.63
N GLN A 20 -2.99 -5.91 -7.83
CA GLN A 20 -2.42 -6.91 -8.73
C GLN A 20 -1.06 -7.47 -8.29
N GLU A 21 -0.33 -6.74 -7.45
CA GLU A 21 1.02 -7.13 -7.02
C GLU A 21 0.98 -8.15 -5.87
N CYS A 22 0.21 -7.85 -4.82
CA CYS A 22 0.14 -8.69 -3.62
C CYS A 22 -1.19 -9.44 -3.45
N GLY A 23 -2.21 -9.12 -4.25
CA GLY A 23 -3.56 -9.69 -4.11
C GLY A 23 -4.39 -9.11 -2.96
N ALA A 24 -3.90 -8.09 -2.25
CA ALA A 24 -4.60 -7.51 -1.12
C ALA A 24 -5.86 -6.73 -1.55
N PHE A 25 -6.93 -6.87 -0.77
CA PHE A 25 -8.18 -6.14 -0.96
C PHE A 25 -8.11 -4.77 -0.29
N VAL A 26 -8.30 -3.71 -1.05
CA VAL A 26 -8.14 -2.32 -0.61
C VAL A 26 -9.29 -1.42 -1.06
N CYS A 27 -9.56 -0.36 -0.29
CA CYS A 27 -10.52 0.67 -0.68
C CYS A 27 -9.89 1.67 -1.66
N ASP A 28 -10.70 2.49 -2.32
CA ASP A 28 -10.25 3.52 -3.29
C ASP A 28 -9.16 4.43 -2.73
N ALA A 29 -9.26 4.78 -1.44
CA ALA A 29 -8.29 5.65 -0.77
C ALA A 29 -6.87 5.04 -0.68
N HIS A 30 -6.76 3.71 -0.68
CA HIS A 30 -5.49 2.98 -0.58
C HIS A 30 -5.15 2.22 -1.87
N PHE A 31 -5.93 2.42 -2.93
CA PHE A 31 -5.69 1.84 -4.25
C PHE A 31 -5.07 2.89 -5.16
N ASP A 32 -3.84 2.65 -5.60
CA ASP A 32 -3.19 3.46 -6.62
C ASP A 32 -3.70 3.06 -8.01
N ARG A 33 -4.51 3.93 -8.60
CA ARG A 33 -5.10 3.70 -9.94
C ARG A 33 -4.07 3.79 -11.07
N ARG A 34 -2.91 4.42 -10.86
CA ARG A 34 -1.86 4.56 -11.89
C ARG A 34 -1.10 3.25 -12.05
N SER A 35 -0.68 2.64 -10.95
CA SER A 35 0.04 1.38 -10.90
C SER A 35 -0.89 0.17 -10.81
N ARG A 36 -2.19 0.39 -10.53
CA ARG A 36 -3.18 -0.66 -10.23
C ARG A 36 -2.75 -1.55 -9.05
N SER A 37 -2.12 -0.93 -8.07
CA SER A 37 -1.53 -1.58 -6.90
C SER A 37 -1.95 -0.84 -5.63
N CYS A 38 -1.83 -1.45 -4.45
CA CYS A 38 -2.04 -0.73 -3.20
C CYS A 38 -0.88 0.24 -2.91
N VAL A 39 -1.12 1.22 -2.02
CA VAL A 39 -0.11 2.22 -1.60
C VAL A 39 1.15 1.63 -0.96
N ASP A 40 1.10 0.37 -0.49
CA ASP A 40 2.25 -0.35 0.08
C ASP A 40 3.16 -0.94 -1.01
N CYS A 41 2.56 -1.51 -2.07
CA CYS A 41 3.29 -2.07 -3.22
C CYS A 41 3.74 -1.01 -4.21
N SER A 42 2.93 0.04 -4.38
CA SER A 42 3.30 1.23 -5.15
C SER A 42 3.36 2.40 -4.18
N PRO A 43 4.42 2.49 -3.35
CA PRO A 43 4.66 3.71 -2.60
C PRO A 43 4.81 4.79 -3.67
N SER A 44 3.82 5.69 -3.73
CA SER A 44 3.98 6.91 -4.51
C SER A 44 5.34 7.50 -4.14
N PRO A 45 6.12 8.06 -5.09
CA PRO A 45 7.31 8.82 -4.74
C PRO A 45 6.88 10.12 -4.04
N ARG A 46 6.33 9.99 -2.84
CA ARG A 46 6.27 11.05 -1.86
C ARG A 46 7.68 11.12 -1.33
N GLU A 47 8.41 12.05 -1.92
CA GLU A 47 9.51 12.78 -1.31
C GLU A 47 9.48 12.63 0.21
N GLY A 48 10.36 11.78 0.72
CA GLY A 48 10.27 11.22 2.05
C GLY A 48 11.57 10.57 2.49
N GLY A 49 12.68 11.30 2.31
CA GLY A 49 13.82 11.20 3.20
C GLY A 49 14.83 10.09 2.89
N ASN A 50 15.69 10.35 1.93
CA ASN A 50 17.12 10.15 2.10
C ASN A 50 17.60 10.39 3.55
N VAL A 51 17.78 9.32 4.32
CA VAL A 51 18.73 9.24 5.43
C VAL A 51 19.56 7.97 5.27
N GLU A 52 20.39 7.96 4.24
CA GLU A 52 21.78 7.55 4.44
C GLU A 52 22.52 8.86 4.70
N PRO A 53 23.39 8.99 5.73
CA PRO A 53 24.41 7.99 6.05
C PRO A 53 24.72 7.83 7.56
N ASP A 54 25.09 6.63 8.00
CA ASP A 54 26.16 6.49 9.00
C ASP A 54 26.99 5.26 8.68
N VAL A 55 27.88 5.42 7.69
CA VAL A 55 29.12 4.65 7.67
C VAL A 55 29.97 5.18 8.82
N GLY A 56 29.68 4.70 10.02
CA GLY A 56 30.58 4.76 11.15
C GLY A 56 31.83 3.96 10.80
N MET A 57 32.80 4.65 10.22
CA MET A 57 34.21 4.23 10.27
C MET A 57 34.56 4.15 11.75
N GLN A 58 34.87 2.96 12.28
CA GLN A 58 35.98 2.65 13.20
C GLN A 58 35.80 1.25 13.79
#